data_AF-A0A2J8VY69-F1
#
_entry.id   AF-A0A2J8VY69-F1
#
_cell.length_a   1.000
_cell.length_b   1.000
_cell.length_c   1.000
_cell.angle_alpha   90.00
_cell.angle_beta   90.00
_cell.angle_gamma   90.00
#
_symmetry.space_group_name_H-M   'P 1'
#
loop_
_entity.id
_entity.type
_entity.pdbx_description
1 polymer ?
#
loop_
_entity_poly.entity_id
_entity_poly.type
_entity_poly.pdbx_seq_one_letter_code
_entity_poly.pdbx_strand_id
1 'polypeptide(L)'
;MVGEGPYLISDLDQRGRRRPFAERYDPSLKTMIPVRPCARLAPNPVDDAGLLSFATFSWLTPVMVKGYQQRLTVDTLPPLSLYDSSDTNAKRFRVLWDEEVERVGPEKASLSRVVWKFQRTRVLMDIMANILCIIMAAIGPTVLIHQILQQTERTSGKVWVGIGLCIALFATEFTKVFFWALAWAINYRTAIRLKVALSTLVFENLVSFKTLTHISVGEVLNILSSDSYSLFEAALFCPLPATIPILMVFCAAYAFFILGPTALIGISVCLWPSSIQLSEGQQFW
;
A
#
# COMPACT_ATOMS: atom_id res chain seq x y z
N MET A 1 34.13 5.58 7.74
CA MET A 1 34.74 4.80 6.65
C MET A 1 34.21 3.38 6.77
N VAL A 2 33.08 3.09 6.12
CA VAL A 2 32.48 1.76 6.06
C VAL A 2 32.62 1.32 4.61
N GLY A 3 33.31 0.19 4.40
CA GLY A 3 33.75 -0.28 3.10
C GLY A 3 32.58 -0.42 2.13
N GLU A 4 32.69 0.31 1.01
CA GLU A 4 31.91 0.02 -0.17
C GLU A 4 32.27 -1.40 -0.63
N GLY A 5 31.28 -2.29 -0.58
CA GLY A 5 31.44 -3.63 -1.14
C GLY A 5 31.71 -3.52 -2.65
N PRO A 6 32.70 -4.27 -3.19
CA PRO A 6 33.13 -4.19 -4.59
C PRO A 6 32.06 -4.58 -5.64
N TYR A 7 30.86 -4.95 -5.19
CA TYR A 7 29.72 -5.27 -6.05
C TYR A 7 28.87 -4.05 -6.44
N LEU A 8 28.99 -2.93 -5.71
CA LEU A 8 28.10 -1.77 -5.90
C LEU A 8 28.52 -0.89 -7.09
N ILE A 9 29.83 -0.81 -7.38
CA ILE A 9 30.36 0.02 -8.48
C ILE A 9 30.16 -0.67 -9.85
N SER A 10 30.21 -2.00 -9.93
CA SER A 10 29.99 -2.72 -11.18
C SER A 10 28.52 -2.75 -11.63
N ASP A 11 27.57 -2.50 -10.72
CA ASP A 11 26.14 -2.45 -11.03
C ASP A 11 25.66 -1.03 -11.44
N LEU A 12 26.54 -0.04 -11.32
CA LEU A 12 26.28 1.38 -11.57
C LEU A 12 26.60 1.85 -13.01
N ASP A 13 27.24 1.01 -13.83
CA ASP A 13 27.66 1.39 -15.20
C ASP A 13 26.67 0.93 -16.30
N GLN A 14 25.61 0.19 -15.94
CA GLN A 14 24.69 -0.37 -16.94
C GLN A 14 23.59 0.63 -17.35
N ARG A 15 24.00 1.74 -17.98
CA ARG A 15 23.18 2.86 -18.46
C ARG A 15 22.17 2.53 -19.58
N GLY A 16 21.81 1.26 -19.81
CA GLY A 16 21.03 0.90 -21.00
C GLY A 16 20.29 -0.43 -21.00
N ARG A 17 20.38 -1.27 -19.96
CA ARG A 17 19.61 -2.54 -19.94
C ARG A 17 18.36 -2.39 -19.08
N ARG A 18 17.19 -2.35 -19.72
CA ARG A 18 15.92 -2.64 -19.03
C ARG A 18 16.05 -4.04 -18.41
N ARG A 19 16.32 -4.12 -17.11
CA ARG A 19 16.26 -5.40 -16.39
C ARG A 19 14.88 -6.06 -16.61
N PRO A 20 14.81 -7.35 -16.96
CA PRO A 20 13.55 -8.06 -17.14
C PRO A 20 12.68 -7.96 -15.87
N PHE A 21 11.36 -8.03 -16.06
CA PHE A 21 10.36 -7.88 -14.99
C PHE A 21 10.71 -8.76 -13.77
N ALA A 22 11.03 -10.04 -14.00
CA ALA A 22 11.40 -10.97 -12.95
C ALA A 22 12.54 -10.46 -12.05
N GLU A 23 13.60 -9.87 -12.64
CA GLU A 23 14.78 -9.40 -11.90
C GLU A 23 14.53 -8.09 -11.13
N ARG A 24 13.61 -7.24 -11.63
CA ARG A 24 13.19 -6.00 -10.93
C ARG A 24 12.30 -6.28 -9.73
N TYR A 25 11.48 -7.32 -9.82
CA TYR A 25 10.52 -7.69 -8.77
C TYR A 25 11.01 -8.85 -7.91
N ASP A 26 12.13 -9.50 -8.23
CA ASP A 26 12.73 -10.61 -7.46
C ASP A 26 12.81 -10.33 -5.95
N PRO A 27 13.21 -9.13 -5.47
CA PRO A 27 13.19 -8.83 -4.03
C PRO A 27 11.77 -8.76 -3.44
N SER A 28 10.79 -8.26 -4.19
CA SER A 28 9.38 -8.19 -3.78
C SER A 28 8.69 -9.56 -3.87
N LEU A 29 9.10 -10.40 -4.83
CA LEU A 29 8.65 -11.79 -4.99
C LEU A 29 9.24 -12.68 -3.90
N LYS A 30 10.46 -12.39 -3.44
CA LYS A 30 11.08 -13.05 -2.27
C LYS A 30 10.31 -12.81 -0.97
N THR A 31 9.60 -11.68 -0.85
CA THR A 31 8.66 -11.39 0.25
C THR A 31 7.33 -12.13 0.11
N MET A 32 6.99 -12.64 -1.09
CA MET A 32 5.78 -13.45 -1.33
C MET A 32 5.92 -14.92 -0.90
N ILE A 33 7.06 -15.33 -0.35
CA ILE A 33 7.24 -16.69 0.18
C ILE A 33 6.44 -16.81 1.49
N PRO A 34 5.48 -17.75 1.61
CA PRO A 34 4.48 -17.75 2.68
C PRO A 34 5.06 -17.92 4.09
N VAL A 35 6.05 -18.81 4.27
CA VAL A 35 6.69 -19.06 5.57
C VAL A 35 8.20 -19.23 5.35
N ARG A 36 9.01 -18.43 6.04
CA ARG A 36 10.46 -18.66 6.17
C ARG A 36 10.76 -19.17 7.58
N PRO A 37 11.16 -20.44 7.76
CA PRO A 37 11.44 -21.02 9.08
C PRO A 37 12.69 -20.45 9.77
N CYS A 38 13.59 -19.77 9.05
CA CYS A 38 14.80 -19.19 9.62
C CYS A 38 15.03 -17.77 9.09
N ALA A 39 15.11 -16.81 10.00
CA ALA A 39 15.61 -15.46 9.73
C ALA A 39 17.10 -15.57 9.34
N ARG A 40 17.43 -15.27 8.08
CA ARG A 40 18.80 -15.32 7.60
C ARG A 40 19.43 -13.95 7.75
N LEU A 41 19.94 -13.65 8.94
CA LEU A 41 21.01 -12.67 9.17
C LEU A 41 20.87 -11.32 8.41
N ALA A 42 19.64 -10.91 8.03
CA ALA A 42 19.44 -9.69 7.28
C ALA A 42 19.56 -8.51 8.26
N PRO A 43 20.23 -7.41 7.89
CA PRO A 43 20.33 -6.23 8.74
C PRO A 43 18.96 -5.69 9.16
N ASN A 44 17.94 -5.86 8.32
CA ASN A 44 16.57 -5.43 8.59
C ASN A 44 15.60 -6.63 8.68
N PRO A 45 14.82 -6.78 9.78
CA PRO A 45 13.86 -7.88 9.96
C PRO A 45 12.72 -7.89 8.92
N VAL A 46 12.49 -6.78 8.22
CA VAL A 46 11.54 -6.66 7.11
C VAL A 46 11.97 -7.46 5.90
N ASP A 47 13.26 -7.41 5.56
CA ASP A 47 13.76 -7.99 4.30
C ASP A 47 13.75 -9.52 4.35
N ASP A 48 13.70 -10.07 5.56
CA ASP A 48 13.54 -11.49 5.86
C ASP A 48 12.10 -11.92 6.15
N ALA A 49 11.15 -10.98 6.23
CA ALA A 49 9.76 -11.30 6.53
C ALA A 49 9.13 -12.09 5.37
N GLY A 50 8.63 -13.29 5.67
CA GLY A 50 7.75 -14.02 4.76
C GLY A 50 6.38 -13.35 4.64
N LEU A 51 5.55 -13.76 3.68
CA LEU A 51 4.26 -13.14 3.35
C LEU A 51 3.34 -13.07 4.59
N LEU A 52 3.29 -14.14 5.40
CA LEU A 52 2.53 -14.15 6.65
C LEU A 52 3.09 -13.15 7.67
N SER A 53 4.42 -13.10 7.82
CA SER A 53 5.08 -12.21 8.78
C SER A 53 4.91 -10.74 8.40
N PHE A 54 4.94 -10.46 7.10
CA PHE A 54 4.72 -9.16 6.51
C PHE A 54 3.27 -8.69 6.71
N ALA A 55 2.27 -9.53 6.40
CA ALA A 55 0.86 -9.19 6.52
C ALA A 55 0.40 -9.02 7.98
N THR A 56 0.95 -9.81 8.90
CA THR A 56 0.64 -9.72 10.35
C THR A 56 1.50 -8.69 11.10
N PHE A 57 2.40 -7.98 10.41
CA PHE A 57 3.37 -7.08 11.02
C PHE A 57 4.23 -7.70 12.13
N SER A 58 4.33 -9.04 12.18
CA SER A 58 5.08 -9.75 13.24
C SER A 58 6.57 -9.40 13.27
N TRP A 59 7.14 -8.93 12.16
CA TRP A 59 8.52 -8.44 12.09
C TRP A 59 8.78 -7.21 12.99
N LEU A 60 7.73 -6.46 13.35
CA LEU A 60 7.82 -5.30 14.24
C LEU A 60 7.73 -5.68 15.72
N THR A 61 7.12 -6.83 16.04
CA THR A 61 6.95 -7.34 17.41
C THR A 61 8.24 -7.35 18.25
N PRO A 62 9.41 -7.83 17.77
CA PRO A 62 10.63 -7.79 18.58
C PRO A 62 11.08 -6.36 18.93
N VAL A 63 10.86 -5.39 18.04
CA VAL A 63 11.17 -3.97 18.30
C VAL A 63 10.20 -3.40 19.33
N MET A 64 8.91 -3.73 19.25
CA MET A 64 7.90 -3.27 20.21
C MET A 64 8.15 -3.85 21.61
N VAL A 65 8.48 -5.13 21.71
CA VAL A 65 8.80 -5.77 23.00
C VAL A 65 10.04 -5.14 23.62
N LYS A 66 11.09 -4.89 22.81
CA LYS A 66 12.31 -4.20 23.29
C LYS A 66 12.01 -2.77 23.74
N GLY A 67 11.14 -2.06 23.02
CA GLY A 67 10.67 -0.72 23.39
C GLY A 67 9.82 -0.65 24.65
N TYR A 68 9.07 -1.71 24.93
CA TYR A 68 8.36 -1.85 26.19
C TYR A 68 9.31 -2.07 27.38
N GLN A 69 10.39 -2.83 27.16
CA GLN A 69 11.37 -3.15 28.19
C GLN A 69 12.40 -2.03 28.42
N GLN A 70 12.75 -1.27 27.39
CA GLN A 70 13.83 -0.28 27.42
C GLN A 70 13.47 0.96 26.57
N ARG A 71 13.97 2.14 26.94
CA ARG A 71 13.83 3.34 26.09
C ARG A 71 14.56 3.12 24.76
N LEU A 72 13.80 3.13 23.67
CA LEU A 72 14.34 3.08 22.31
C LEU A 72 15.18 4.32 22.03
N THR A 73 16.45 4.12 21.69
CA THR A 73 17.35 5.13 21.14
C THR A 73 17.62 4.80 19.67
N VAL A 74 18.00 5.79 18.85
CA VAL A 74 18.26 5.61 17.41
C VAL A 74 19.21 4.43 17.14
N ASP A 75 20.21 4.22 18.00
CA ASP A 75 21.20 3.14 17.89
C ASP A 75 20.63 1.74 18.18
N THR A 76 19.46 1.65 18.81
CA THR A 76 18.81 0.38 19.19
C THR A 76 17.81 -0.13 18.16
N LEU A 77 17.49 0.70 17.15
CA LEU A 77 16.60 0.39 16.06
C LEU A 77 17.33 -0.38 14.94
N PRO A 78 16.64 -1.32 14.27
CA PRO A 78 17.24 -2.02 13.14
C PRO A 78 17.58 -1.03 12.00
N PRO A 79 18.70 -1.23 11.29
CA PRO A 79 19.09 -0.39 10.17
C PRO A 79 18.03 -0.43 9.06
N LEU A 80 17.87 0.68 8.34
CA LEU A 80 16.88 0.81 7.28
C LEU A 80 17.16 -0.21 6.16
N SER A 81 16.09 -0.81 5.61
CA SER A 81 16.20 -1.72 4.46
C SER A 81 16.83 -0.97 3.28
N LEU A 82 17.79 -1.60 2.59
CA LEU A 82 18.45 -1.04 1.41
C LEU A 82 17.45 -0.68 0.29
N TYR A 83 16.31 -1.38 0.24
CA TYR A 83 15.23 -1.13 -0.72
C TYR A 83 14.30 0.02 -0.30
N ASP A 84 14.24 0.33 0.99
CA ASP A 84 13.55 1.50 1.54
C ASP A 84 14.48 2.72 1.65
N SER A 85 15.77 2.56 1.34
CA SER A 85 16.74 3.65 1.37
C SER A 85 16.37 4.80 0.41
N SER A 86 16.66 6.02 0.85
CA SER A 86 16.44 7.24 0.08
C SER A 86 17.19 7.23 -1.25
N ASP A 87 18.43 6.74 -1.28
CA ASP A 87 19.28 6.80 -2.47
C ASP A 87 18.69 5.98 -3.63
N THR A 88 18.20 4.77 -3.35
CA THR A 88 17.61 3.89 -4.36
C THR A 88 16.30 4.45 -4.89
N ASN A 89 15.44 4.97 -3.99
CA ASN A 89 14.13 5.50 -4.38
C ASN A 89 14.25 6.86 -5.08
N ALA A 90 15.17 7.73 -4.64
CA ALA A 90 15.46 9.01 -5.29
C ALA A 90 16.07 8.80 -6.69
N LYS A 91 17.06 7.91 -6.85
CA LYS A 91 17.62 7.55 -8.18
C LYS A 91 16.55 7.03 -9.12
N ARG A 92 15.68 6.13 -8.65
CA ARG A 92 14.59 5.59 -9.46
C ARG A 92 13.58 6.67 -9.87
N PHE A 93 13.27 7.60 -8.98
CA PHE A 93 12.41 8.72 -9.30
C PHE A 93 13.07 9.67 -10.31
N ARG A 94 14.37 9.95 -10.21
CA ARG A 94 15.11 10.74 -11.21
C ARG A 94 15.02 10.14 -12.60
N VAL A 95 15.29 8.85 -12.73
CA VAL A 95 15.18 8.17 -14.04
C VAL A 95 13.77 8.34 -14.63
N LEU A 96 12.73 8.22 -13.81
CA LEU A 96 11.35 8.41 -14.27
C LEU A 96 11.02 9.87 -14.60
N TRP A 97 11.65 10.83 -13.90
CA TRP A 97 11.54 12.26 -14.16
C TRP A 97 12.22 12.62 -15.48
N ASP A 98 13.47 12.18 -15.67
CA ASP A 98 14.25 12.41 -16.89
C ASP A 98 13.54 11.81 -18.11
N GLU A 99 12.98 10.59 -17.99
CA GLU A 99 12.15 9.98 -19.05
C GLU A 99 10.91 10.81 -19.40
N GLU A 100 10.25 11.46 -18.42
CA GLU A 100 9.08 12.29 -18.68
C GLU A 100 9.51 13.61 -19.34
N VAL A 101 10.58 14.24 -18.84
CA VAL A 101 11.14 15.48 -19.41
C VAL A 101 11.60 15.25 -20.86
N GLU A 102 12.24 14.12 -21.16
CA GLU A 102 12.63 13.76 -22.52
C GLU A 102 11.42 13.56 -23.44
N ARG A 103 10.33 13.00 -22.91
CA ARG A 103 9.13 12.67 -23.69
C ARG A 103 8.23 13.87 -24.02
N VAL A 104 7.95 14.72 -23.03
CA VAL A 104 6.98 15.83 -23.16
C VAL A 104 7.63 17.21 -23.13
N GLY A 105 8.94 17.28 -22.88
CA GLY A 105 9.67 18.53 -22.71
C GLY A 105 9.57 19.07 -21.27
N PRO A 106 10.53 19.92 -20.85
CA PRO A 106 10.59 20.44 -19.49
C PRO A 106 9.37 21.29 -19.10
N GLU A 107 8.73 21.97 -20.05
CA GLU A 107 7.57 22.84 -19.80
C GLU A 107 6.26 22.08 -19.57
N LYS A 108 6.16 20.83 -20.03
CA LYS A 108 4.95 19.99 -19.86
C LYS A 108 5.17 18.80 -18.94
N ALA A 109 6.36 18.67 -18.36
CA ALA A 109 6.68 17.61 -17.41
C ALA A 109 5.87 17.79 -16.12
N SER A 110 5.24 16.71 -15.66
CA SER A 110 4.37 16.74 -14.48
C SER A 110 4.86 15.78 -13.40
N LEU A 111 5.17 16.34 -12.23
CA LEU A 111 5.60 15.55 -11.06
C LEU A 111 4.52 14.55 -10.65
N SER A 112 3.24 14.92 -10.72
CA SER A 112 2.13 14.03 -10.35
C SER A 112 2.05 12.79 -11.27
N ARG A 113 2.37 12.94 -12.55
CA ARG A 113 2.42 11.82 -13.50
C ARG A 113 3.58 10.87 -13.23
N VAL A 114 4.74 11.41 -12.87
CA VAL A 114 5.93 10.61 -12.49
C VAL A 114 5.68 9.86 -11.18
N VAL A 115 5.09 10.54 -10.20
CA VAL A 115 4.59 9.98 -8.94
C VAL A 115 3.58 8.85 -9.21
N TRP A 116 2.62 9.07 -10.12
CA TRP A 116 1.65 8.04 -10.52
C TRP A 116 2.33 6.82 -11.16
N LYS A 117 3.27 7.03 -12.09
CA LYS A 117 4.02 5.96 -12.76
C LYS A 117 4.86 5.14 -11.76
N PHE A 118 5.38 5.77 -10.72
CA PHE A 118 6.11 5.11 -9.64
C PHE A 118 5.23 4.17 -8.81
N GLN A 119 3.99 4.57 -8.50
CA GLN A 119 3.07 3.82 -7.64
C GLN A 119 2.15 2.85 -8.40
N ARG A 120 1.90 3.06 -9.71
CA ARG A 120 0.87 2.34 -10.50
C ARG A 120 0.89 0.82 -10.36
N THR A 121 2.08 0.20 -10.39
CA THR A 121 2.17 -1.28 -10.32
C THR A 121 1.79 -1.84 -8.96
N ARG A 122 2.01 -1.08 -7.87
CA ARG A 122 1.63 -1.47 -6.52
C ARG A 122 0.17 -1.15 -6.23
N VAL A 123 -0.31 0.00 -6.69
CA VAL A 123 -1.75 0.36 -6.64
C VAL A 123 -2.59 -0.65 -7.41
N LEU A 124 -2.12 -1.16 -8.56
CA LEU A 124 -2.84 -2.19 -9.31
C LEU A 124 -2.92 -3.52 -8.53
N MET A 125 -1.81 -3.96 -7.92
CA MET A 125 -1.79 -5.15 -7.06
C MET A 125 -2.75 -4.98 -5.87
N ASP A 126 -2.78 -3.79 -5.27
CA ASP A 126 -3.66 -3.45 -4.15
C ASP A 126 -5.14 -3.48 -4.55
N ILE A 127 -5.51 -2.90 -5.69
CA ILE A 127 -6.87 -2.96 -6.24
C ILE A 127 -7.29 -4.40 -6.50
N MET A 128 -6.40 -5.23 -7.07
CA MET A 128 -6.70 -6.65 -7.31
C MET A 128 -6.93 -7.41 -6.00
N ALA A 129 -6.10 -7.18 -4.98
CA ALA A 129 -6.27 -7.78 -3.66
C ALA A 129 -7.56 -7.32 -2.99
N ASN A 130 -7.91 -6.03 -3.11
CA ASN A 130 -9.16 -5.49 -2.58
C ASN A 130 -10.41 -6.06 -3.27
N ILE A 131 -10.39 -6.25 -4.59
CA ILE A 131 -11.49 -6.93 -5.29
C ILE A 131 -11.68 -8.35 -4.75
N LEU A 132 -10.58 -9.09 -4.53
CA LEU A 132 -10.64 -10.42 -3.94
C LEU A 132 -11.19 -10.40 -2.50
N CYS A 133 -10.79 -9.41 -1.69
CA CYS A 133 -11.37 -9.18 -0.36
C CYS A 133 -12.89 -8.97 -0.42
N ILE A 134 -13.37 -8.14 -1.36
CA ILE A 134 -14.80 -7.83 -1.51
C ILE A 134 -15.57 -9.09 -1.88
N ILE A 135 -15.04 -9.91 -2.80
CA ILE A 135 -15.67 -11.18 -3.17
C ILE A 135 -15.75 -12.13 -1.97
N MET A 136 -14.66 -12.28 -1.20
CA MET A 136 -14.66 -13.10 0.01
C MET A 136 -15.60 -12.55 1.09
N ALA A 137 -15.67 -11.22 1.24
CA ALA A 137 -16.57 -10.53 2.15
C ALA A 137 -18.04 -10.72 1.80
N ALA A 138 -18.35 -10.90 0.52
CA ALA A 138 -19.70 -11.19 0.06
C ALA A 138 -20.06 -12.65 0.28
N ILE A 139 -19.17 -13.58 -0.10
CA ILE A 139 -19.45 -15.01 -0.03
C ILE A 139 -19.58 -15.49 1.43
N GLY A 140 -18.70 -15.00 2.32
CA GLY A 140 -18.60 -15.49 3.70
C GLY A 140 -19.91 -15.36 4.47
N PRO A 141 -20.35 -14.14 4.84
CA PRO A 141 -21.57 -13.93 5.59
C PRO A 141 -22.82 -14.35 4.81
N THR A 142 -22.91 -14.04 3.51
CA THR A 142 -24.16 -14.26 2.78
C THR A 142 -24.47 -15.73 2.56
N VAL A 143 -23.50 -16.47 2.00
CA VAL A 143 -23.76 -17.84 1.58
C VAL A 143 -23.66 -18.77 2.79
N LEU A 144 -22.63 -18.58 3.63
CA LEU A 144 -22.37 -19.51 4.71
C LEU A 144 -23.33 -19.31 5.89
N ILE A 145 -23.69 -18.07 6.25
CA ILE A 145 -24.67 -17.86 7.34
C ILE A 145 -26.05 -18.37 6.92
N HIS A 146 -26.47 -18.13 5.67
CA HIS A 146 -27.74 -18.65 5.18
C HIS A 146 -27.78 -20.19 5.19
N GLN A 147 -26.70 -20.84 4.79
CA GLN A 147 -26.58 -22.30 4.83
C GLN A 147 -26.53 -22.84 6.28
N ILE A 148 -25.88 -22.13 7.21
CA ILE A 148 -25.86 -22.47 8.64
C ILE A 148 -27.27 -22.36 9.24
N LEU A 149 -28.00 -21.29 8.93
CA LEU A 149 -29.39 -21.10 9.36
C LEU A 149 -30.29 -22.23 8.84
N GLN A 150 -30.21 -22.54 7.54
CA GLN A 150 -30.98 -23.64 6.94
C GLN A 150 -30.65 -25.02 7.54
N GLN A 151 -29.39 -25.25 7.92
CA GLN A 151 -28.99 -26.49 8.61
C GLN A 151 -29.51 -26.55 10.05
N THR A 152 -29.60 -25.39 10.73
CA THR A 152 -30.11 -25.30 12.10
C THR A 152 -31.62 -25.53 12.16
N GLU A 153 -32.37 -25.07 11.16
CA GLU A 153 -33.82 -25.31 11.04
C GLU A 153 -34.15 -26.77 10.68
N ARG A 154 -33.23 -27.49 10.01
CA ARG A 154 -33.41 -28.90 9.67
C ARG A 154 -32.96 -29.79 10.83
N THR A 155 -33.91 -30.24 11.65
CA THR A 155 -33.72 -31.14 12.82
C THR A 155 -32.95 -32.46 12.53
N SER A 156 -32.72 -32.83 11.26
CA SER A 156 -32.01 -34.05 10.83
C SER A 156 -30.70 -33.75 10.07
N GLY A 157 -30.11 -32.56 10.28
CA GLY A 157 -28.83 -32.17 9.67
C GLY A 157 -27.65 -32.98 10.23
N LYS A 158 -26.78 -33.49 9.35
CA LYS A 158 -25.52 -34.15 9.75
C LYS A 158 -24.60 -33.10 10.40
N VAL A 159 -24.28 -33.27 11.69
CA VAL A 159 -23.43 -32.34 12.49
C VAL A 159 -22.11 -31.98 11.80
N TRP A 160 -21.50 -32.93 11.08
CA TRP A 160 -20.28 -32.73 10.30
C TRP A 160 -20.40 -31.62 9.23
N VAL A 161 -21.59 -31.45 8.63
CA VAL A 161 -21.83 -30.40 7.63
C VAL A 161 -21.84 -29.02 8.29
N GLY A 162 -22.48 -28.89 9.46
CA GLY A 162 -22.47 -27.66 10.25
C GLY A 162 -21.07 -27.25 10.70
N ILE A 163 -20.27 -28.21 11.18
CA ILE A 163 -18.87 -27.97 11.54
C ILE A 163 -18.06 -27.49 10.32
N GLY A 164 -18.25 -28.14 9.16
CA GLY A 164 -17.60 -27.74 7.92
C GLY A 164 -17.96 -26.31 7.48
N LEU A 165 -19.23 -25.93 7.61
CA LEU A 165 -19.71 -24.56 7.33
C LEU A 165 -19.11 -23.51 8.27
N CYS A 166 -19.00 -23.80 9.57
CA CYS A 166 -18.35 -22.89 10.52
C CYS A 166 -16.85 -22.72 10.24
N ILE A 167 -16.15 -23.81 9.90
CA ILE A 167 -14.73 -23.75 9.50
C ILE A 167 -14.57 -22.95 8.20
N ALA A 168 -15.47 -23.16 7.22
CA ALA A 168 -15.46 -22.39 5.98
C ALA A 168 -15.68 -20.89 6.24
N LEU A 169 -16.62 -20.53 7.14
CA LEU A 169 -16.89 -19.14 7.49
C LEU A 169 -15.66 -18.49 8.13
N PHE A 170 -15.05 -19.18 9.11
CA PHE A 170 -13.81 -18.74 9.72
C PHE A 170 -12.69 -18.54 8.67
N ALA A 171 -12.52 -19.50 7.75
CA ALA A 171 -11.52 -19.40 6.70
C ALA A 171 -11.76 -18.19 5.79
N THR A 172 -13.00 -17.96 5.34
CA THR A 172 -13.34 -16.81 4.48
C THR A 172 -13.08 -15.47 5.17
N GLU A 173 -13.45 -15.34 6.44
CA GLU A 173 -13.22 -14.12 7.23
C GLU A 173 -11.74 -13.88 7.51
N PHE A 174 -11.02 -14.94 7.87
CA PHE A 174 -9.57 -14.87 8.09
C PHE A 174 -8.84 -14.45 6.81
N THR A 175 -9.15 -15.08 5.68
CA THR A 175 -8.56 -14.74 4.38
C THR A 175 -8.85 -13.29 4.00
N LYS A 176 -10.09 -12.81 4.20
CA LYS A 176 -10.45 -11.40 3.97
C LYS A 176 -9.58 -10.44 4.79
N VAL A 177 -9.52 -10.64 6.11
CA VAL A 177 -8.76 -9.75 7.00
C VAL A 177 -7.27 -9.80 6.67
N PHE A 178 -6.76 -10.97 6.30
CA PHE A 178 -5.37 -11.15 5.90
C PHE A 178 -4.99 -10.34 4.64
N PHE A 179 -5.80 -10.42 3.58
CA PHE A 179 -5.56 -9.64 2.36
C PHE A 179 -5.75 -8.14 2.59
N TRP A 180 -6.69 -7.75 3.45
CA TRP A 180 -6.86 -6.36 3.86
C TRP A 180 -5.62 -5.82 4.58
N ALA A 181 -5.08 -6.57 5.54
CA ALA A 181 -3.85 -6.17 6.23
C ALA A 181 -2.65 -6.07 5.27
N LEU A 182 -2.54 -6.99 4.30
CA LEU A 182 -1.50 -6.97 3.28
C LEU A 182 -1.60 -5.73 2.37
N ALA A 183 -2.80 -5.37 1.94
CA ALA A 183 -3.10 -4.17 1.16
C ALA A 183 -2.60 -2.91 1.89
N TRP A 184 -2.99 -2.75 3.15
CA TRP A 184 -2.53 -1.64 3.99
C TRP A 184 -1.01 -1.63 4.17
N ALA A 185 -0.37 -2.78 4.41
CA ALA A 185 1.08 -2.87 4.55
C ALA A 185 1.82 -2.40 3.28
N ILE A 186 1.31 -2.75 2.10
CA ILE A 186 1.87 -2.33 0.80
C ILE A 186 1.66 -0.82 0.60
N ASN A 187 0.48 -0.30 0.91
CA ASN A 187 0.14 1.12 0.78
C ASN A 187 1.01 1.99 1.70
N TYR A 188 1.17 1.60 2.97
CA TYR A 188 2.06 2.29 3.91
C TYR A 188 3.50 2.36 3.38
N ARG A 189 4.06 1.24 2.91
CA ARG A 189 5.43 1.24 2.35
C ARG A 189 5.55 2.09 1.10
N THR A 190 4.54 2.06 0.24
CA THR A 190 4.55 2.84 -1.00
C THR A 190 4.51 4.33 -0.69
N ALA A 191 3.69 4.74 0.27
CA ALA A 191 3.60 6.12 0.74
C ALA A 191 4.92 6.59 1.38
N ILE A 192 5.54 5.79 2.25
CA ILE A 192 6.85 6.12 2.85
C ILE A 192 7.92 6.29 1.77
N ARG A 193 8.05 5.33 0.84
CA ARG A 193 9.05 5.40 -0.24
C ARG A 193 8.85 6.63 -1.13
N LEU A 194 7.60 6.96 -1.45
CA LEU A 194 7.29 8.14 -2.24
C LEU A 194 7.67 9.42 -1.51
N LYS A 195 7.28 9.55 -0.24
CA LYS A 195 7.62 10.68 0.62
C LYS A 195 9.13 10.89 0.68
N VAL A 196 9.88 9.82 0.99
CA VAL A 196 11.34 9.88 1.08
C VAL A 196 11.97 10.29 -0.25
N ALA A 197 11.57 9.67 -1.37
CA ALA A 197 12.11 10.01 -2.68
C ALA A 197 11.89 11.48 -3.05
N LEU A 198 10.68 12.00 -2.80
CA LEU A 198 10.35 13.38 -3.09
C LEU A 198 11.13 14.35 -2.18
N SER A 199 11.21 14.07 -0.89
CA SER A 199 11.96 14.91 0.06
C SER A 199 13.45 14.97 -0.29
N THR A 200 14.06 13.84 -0.65
CA THR A 200 15.47 13.80 -1.09
C THR A 200 15.67 14.64 -2.35
N LEU A 201 14.79 14.53 -3.35
CA LEU A 201 14.92 15.29 -4.58
C LEU A 201 14.78 16.80 -4.39
N VAL A 202 13.79 17.22 -3.60
CA VAL A 202 13.60 18.62 -3.28
C VAL A 202 14.83 19.14 -2.54
N PHE A 203 15.36 18.39 -1.58
CA PHE A 203 16.56 18.77 -0.86
C PHE A 203 17.80 18.90 -1.78
N GLU A 204 18.04 17.93 -2.66
CA GLU A 204 19.17 17.98 -3.59
C GLU A 204 19.04 19.14 -4.59
N ASN A 205 17.84 19.36 -5.11
CA ASN A 205 17.56 20.50 -5.97
C ASN A 205 17.81 21.82 -5.21
N LEU A 206 17.37 21.94 -3.96
CA LEU A 206 17.65 23.12 -3.13
C LEU A 206 19.14 23.38 -2.94
N VAL A 207 19.92 22.33 -2.67
CA VAL A 207 21.38 22.45 -2.52
C VAL A 207 22.03 22.88 -3.84
N SER A 208 21.55 22.37 -4.97
CA SER A 208 22.04 22.73 -6.31
C SER A 208 21.61 24.13 -6.77
N PHE A 209 20.41 24.58 -6.39
CA PHE A 209 19.82 25.86 -6.78
C PHE A 209 20.15 27.01 -5.83
N LYS A 210 21.02 26.82 -4.82
CA LYS A 210 21.53 27.89 -3.94
C LYS A 210 22.16 29.08 -4.69
N THR A 211 22.37 28.97 -6.00
CA THR A 211 22.81 30.05 -6.91
C THR A 211 21.69 30.88 -7.55
N LEU A 212 20.41 30.51 -7.45
CA LEU A 212 19.28 31.25 -8.04
C LEU A 212 18.33 31.76 -6.94
N THR A 213 18.66 32.96 -6.47
CA THR A 213 18.00 33.80 -5.47
C THR A 213 16.61 34.30 -5.89
N HIS A 214 15.54 33.53 -5.63
CA HIS A 214 14.18 34.10 -5.64
C HIS A 214 13.17 33.45 -4.67
N ILE A 215 13.50 32.33 -4.02
CA ILE A 215 12.63 31.64 -3.07
C ILE A 215 13.39 31.40 -1.75
N SER A 216 12.78 31.75 -0.61
CA SER A 216 13.37 31.53 0.71
C SER A 216 13.55 30.03 0.97
N VAL A 217 14.75 29.63 1.39
CA VAL A 217 15.04 28.23 1.80
C VAL A 217 14.07 27.78 2.90
N GLY A 218 13.67 28.68 3.80
CA GLY A 218 12.69 28.39 4.85
C GLY A 218 11.29 28.13 4.30
N GLU A 219 10.91 28.78 3.21
CA GLU A 219 9.60 28.59 2.59
C GLU A 219 9.51 27.23 1.88
N VAL A 220 10.56 26.80 1.19
CA VAL A 220 10.59 25.45 0.59
C VAL A 220 10.65 24.37 1.66
N LEU A 221 11.36 24.60 2.77
CA LEU A 221 11.35 23.66 3.91
C LEU A 221 9.97 23.59 4.58
N ASN A 222 9.26 24.71 4.70
CA ASN A 222 7.91 24.74 5.24
C ASN A 222 6.92 23.98 4.34
N ILE A 223 6.96 24.25 3.04
CA ILE A 223 6.19 23.54 2.02
C ILE A 223 6.53 22.05 2.08
N LEU A 224 7.81 21.66 2.14
CA LEU A 224 8.20 20.26 2.22
C LEU A 224 7.68 19.59 3.50
N SER A 225 7.73 20.28 4.64
CA SER A 225 7.30 19.72 5.92
C SER A 225 5.78 19.51 5.97
N SER A 226 5.02 20.53 5.54
CA SER A 226 3.55 20.51 5.48
C SER A 226 3.04 19.57 4.39
N ASP A 227 3.47 19.77 3.15
CA ASP A 227 2.93 19.06 2.00
C ASP A 227 3.43 17.61 1.93
N SER A 228 4.57 17.27 2.54
CA SER A 228 5.00 15.87 2.60
C SER A 228 4.05 14.99 3.39
N TYR A 229 3.33 15.56 4.37
CA TYR A 229 2.31 14.84 5.11
C TYR A 229 1.07 14.63 4.23
N SER A 230 0.57 15.68 3.58
CA SER A 230 -0.56 15.58 2.66
C SER A 230 -0.27 14.66 1.48
N LEU A 231 0.95 14.67 0.93
CA LEU A 231 1.38 13.76 -0.13
C LEU A 231 1.51 12.31 0.35
N PHE A 232 1.94 12.12 1.60
CA PHE A 232 1.95 10.81 2.22
C PHE A 232 0.54 10.26 2.38
N GLU A 233 -0.41 11.06 2.88
CA GLU A 233 -1.83 10.67 2.96
C GLU A 233 -2.42 10.41 1.57
N ALA A 234 -2.15 11.29 0.59
CA ALA A 234 -2.62 11.10 -0.77
C ALA A 234 -2.10 9.80 -1.40
N ALA A 235 -0.85 9.43 -1.14
CA ALA A 235 -0.26 8.18 -1.61
C ALA A 235 -0.79 6.95 -0.86
N LEU A 236 -1.07 7.09 0.44
CA LEU A 236 -1.65 6.04 1.28
C LEU A 236 -3.07 5.72 0.83
N PHE A 237 -3.88 6.75 0.57
CA PHE A 237 -5.28 6.61 0.18
C PHE A 237 -5.49 6.54 -1.33
N CYS A 238 -4.44 6.60 -2.15
CA CYS A 238 -4.52 6.56 -3.61
C CYS A 238 -5.38 5.40 -4.17
N PRO A 239 -5.36 4.18 -3.61
CA PRO A 239 -6.20 3.07 -4.11
C PRO A 239 -7.69 3.19 -3.71
N LEU A 240 -8.03 3.96 -2.66
CA LEU A 240 -9.40 4.05 -2.15
C LEU A 240 -10.38 4.68 -3.15
N PRO A 241 -10.09 5.81 -3.81
CA PRO A 241 -10.98 6.38 -4.82
C PRO A 241 -11.34 5.42 -5.95
N ALA A 242 -10.45 4.49 -6.30
CA ALA A 242 -10.72 3.47 -7.30
C ALA A 242 -11.56 2.30 -6.73
N THR A 243 -11.34 1.95 -5.46
CA THR A 243 -11.96 0.79 -4.81
C THR A 243 -13.38 1.08 -4.31
N ILE A 244 -13.64 2.29 -3.82
CA ILE A 244 -14.96 2.74 -3.33
C ILE A 244 -16.08 2.58 -4.37
N PRO A 245 -15.96 3.06 -5.63
CA PRO A 245 -17.04 2.90 -6.61
C PRO A 245 -17.29 1.44 -6.98
N ILE A 246 -16.24 0.62 -7.03
CA ILE A 246 -16.35 -0.82 -7.29
C ILE A 246 -17.15 -1.50 -6.17
N LEU A 247 -16.82 -1.17 -4.91
CA LEU A 247 -17.55 -1.66 -3.75
C LEU A 247 -19.02 -1.19 -3.76
N MET A 248 -19.26 0.08 -4.08
CA MET A 248 -20.62 0.63 -4.18
C MET A 248 -21.46 -0.09 -5.22
N VAL A 249 -20.92 -0.34 -6.42
CA VAL A 249 -21.61 -1.10 -7.47
C VAL A 249 -21.90 -2.52 -7.01
N PHE A 250 -20.94 -3.18 -6.36
CA PHE A 250 -21.11 -4.54 -5.87
C PHE A 250 -22.20 -4.62 -4.78
N CYS A 251 -22.16 -3.73 -3.78
CA CYS A 251 -23.18 -3.63 -2.73
C CYS A 251 -24.56 -3.30 -3.30
N ALA A 252 -24.64 -2.41 -4.29
CA ALA A 252 -25.89 -2.05 -4.95
C ALA A 252 -26.48 -3.23 -5.74
N ALA A 253 -25.67 -3.91 -6.54
CA ALA A 253 -26.09 -5.11 -7.27
C ALA A 253 -26.59 -6.19 -6.30
N TYR A 254 -25.84 -6.42 -5.23
CA TYR A 254 -26.19 -7.38 -4.20
C TYR A 254 -27.51 -7.06 -3.49
N ALA A 255 -27.69 -5.80 -3.06
CA ALA A 255 -28.93 -5.34 -2.44
C ALA A 255 -30.13 -5.49 -3.39
N PHE A 256 -29.93 -5.21 -4.68
CA PHE A 256 -30.95 -5.39 -5.70
C PHE A 256 -31.36 -6.86 -5.88
N PHE A 257 -30.43 -7.81 -5.80
CA PHE A 257 -30.76 -9.24 -5.87
C PHE A 257 -31.57 -9.75 -4.67
N ILE A 258 -31.37 -9.20 -3.48
CA ILE A 258 -32.06 -9.67 -2.27
C ILE A 258 -33.41 -8.97 -2.06
N LEU A 259 -33.43 -7.64 -2.16
CA LEU A 259 -34.62 -6.84 -1.84
C LEU A 259 -35.44 -6.46 -3.09
N GLY A 260 -34.89 -6.63 -4.29
CA GLY A 260 -35.51 -6.17 -5.53
C GLY A 260 -35.48 -4.65 -5.66
N PRO A 261 -36.45 -4.03 -6.36
CA PRO A 261 -36.46 -2.59 -6.65
C PRO A 261 -36.46 -1.66 -5.42
N THR A 262 -36.87 -2.16 -4.25
CA THR A 262 -36.87 -1.40 -2.98
C THR A 262 -35.45 -1.06 -2.50
N ALA A 263 -34.43 -1.80 -2.97
CA ALA A 263 -33.02 -1.48 -2.71
C ALA A 263 -32.60 -0.10 -3.24
N LEU A 264 -33.26 0.40 -4.30
CA LEU A 264 -32.96 1.70 -4.89
C LEU A 264 -33.26 2.85 -3.92
N ILE A 265 -34.23 2.68 -3.01
CA ILE A 265 -34.56 3.65 -1.97
C ILE A 265 -33.43 3.72 -0.93
N GLY A 266 -32.83 2.58 -0.58
CA GLY A 266 -31.67 2.56 0.34
C GLY A 266 -30.45 3.24 -0.27
N ILE A 267 -30.18 2.99 -1.55
CA ILE A 267 -29.04 3.59 -2.26
C ILE A 267 -29.22 5.11 -2.38
N SER A 268 -30.42 5.60 -2.66
CA SER A 268 -30.67 7.05 -2.74
C SER A 268 -30.47 7.75 -1.40
N VAL A 269 -30.89 7.11 -0.30
CA VAL A 269 -30.65 7.62 1.06
C VAL A 269 -29.16 7.63 1.42
N CYS A 270 -28.38 6.64 0.99
CA CYS A 270 -26.93 6.62 1.23
C CYS A 270 -26.17 7.70 0.44
N LEU A 271 -26.61 8.03 -0.77
CA LEU A 271 -25.94 9.02 -1.63
C LEU A 271 -26.24 10.47 -1.23
N TRP A 272 -27.37 10.71 -0.59
CA TRP A 272 -27.81 12.05 -0.20
C TRP A 272 -26.83 12.75 0.78
N PRO A 273 -26.40 12.13 1.90
CA PRO A 273 -25.39 12.70 2.79
C PRO A 273 -24.03 12.88 2.11
N SER A 274 -23.61 11.95 1.24
CA SER A 274 -22.33 12.05 0.53
C SER A 274 -22.27 13.25 -0.40
N SER A 275 -23.40 13.59 -1.02
CA SER A 275 -23.51 14.77 -1.90
C SER A 275 -23.41 16.08 -1.10
N ILE A 276 -23.99 16.11 0.11
CA ILE A 276 -23.90 17.26 1.02
C ILE A 276 -22.46 17.44 1.51
N GLN A 277 -21.79 16.37 1.94
CA GLN A 277 -20.40 16.41 2.37
C GLN A 277 -19.45 16.86 1.25
N LEU A 278 -19.73 16.50 -0.01
CA LEU A 278 -18.95 16.98 -1.15
C LEU A 278 -19.13 18.49 -1.36
N SER A 279 -20.36 18.98 -1.19
CA SER A 279 -20.68 20.40 -1.34
C SER A 279 -20.09 21.27 -0.22
N GLU A 280 -20.10 20.78 1.03
CA GLU A 280 -19.43 21.45 2.15
C GLU A 280 -17.91 21.38 1.97
N GLY A 281 -17.37 20.22 1.55
CA GLY A 281 -15.95 20.07 1.26
C GLY A 281 -15.43 21.04 0.19
N GLN A 282 -16.23 21.35 -0.83
CA GLN A 282 -15.89 22.37 -1.83
C GLN A 282 -15.98 23.82 -1.34
N GLN A 283 -16.65 24.08 -0.21
CA GLN A 283 -16.70 25.41 0.40
C GLN A 283 -15.50 25.70 1.32
N PHE A 284 -14.73 24.68 1.70
CA PHE A 284 -13.58 24.79 2.59
C PHE A 284 -12.21 24.75 1.87
N TRP A 285 -12.20 24.73 0.53
CA TRP A 285 -11.00 24.87 -0.32
C TRP A 285 -11.13 26.10 -1.22
#